data_AF-X1USF7-F1
#
_entry.id   AF-X1USF7-F1
#
_cell.length_a   1.000
_cell.length_b   1.000
_cell.length_c   1.000
_cell.angle_alpha   90.00
_cell.angle_beta   90.00
_cell.angle_gamma   90.00
#
_symmetry.space_group_name_H-M   'P 1'
#
loop_
_entity.id
_entity.type
_entity.pdbx_description
1 polymer ?
#
loop_
_entity_poly.entity_id
_entity_poly.type
_entity_poly.pdbx_seq_one_letter_code
_entity_poly.pdbx_strand_id
1 'polypeptide(L)'
;TDKGVWKPKQDLPIELVTKEILDIPFDLNYEDLLDEVILFIRSYVELPSESDYLYLALWVFHTYLIEKFDVTPLLYFHGVQVTGKTRAGEVLAKISFKCERLTSPTEATLFRGASYFKNALVIDEIKLWGSDANQDVQNLIKSRYKRGLKVPRVNLNKEGEDQMEYFDVFAPLVICTTEGLDPIIESRTLLFSMQPNASPSVEKRID
;
A
#
# COMPACT_ATOMS: atom_id res chain seq x y z
N THR A 1 18.35 -22.78 27.12
CA THR A 1 17.30 -21.74 27.32
C THR A 1 17.71 -20.52 26.53
N ASP A 2 17.48 -20.53 25.22
CA ASP A 2 17.80 -19.43 24.30
C ASP A 2 16.72 -18.34 24.37
N LYS A 3 16.51 -17.80 25.57
CA LYS A 3 15.65 -16.64 25.78
C LYS A 3 16.45 -15.38 25.44
N GLY A 4 16.10 -14.71 24.34
CA GLY A 4 16.35 -13.27 24.22
C GLY A 4 16.90 -12.75 22.91
N VAL A 5 17.30 -13.59 21.95
CA VAL A 5 17.66 -13.08 20.62
C VAL A 5 16.41 -12.99 19.76
N TRP A 6 15.80 -11.82 19.71
CA TRP A 6 14.73 -11.53 18.74
C TRP A 6 15.31 -11.69 17.34
N LYS A 7 14.75 -12.61 16.56
CA LYS A 7 15.01 -12.71 15.12
C LYS A 7 13.76 -12.19 14.41
N PRO A 8 13.88 -11.14 13.57
CA PRO A 8 12.76 -10.71 12.75
C PRO A 8 12.26 -11.89 11.92
N LYS A 9 10.95 -11.96 11.71
CA LYS A 9 10.35 -12.91 10.77
C LYS A 9 10.96 -12.67 9.38
N GLN A 10 11.65 -13.66 8.83
CA GLN A 10 12.44 -13.52 7.60
C GLN A 10 11.60 -13.75 6.33
N ASP A 11 10.45 -14.41 6.45
CA ASP A 11 9.52 -14.76 5.37
C ASP A 11 8.38 -13.73 5.23
N LEU A 12 8.63 -12.46 5.56
CA LEU A 12 7.63 -11.42 5.33
C LEU A 12 7.53 -11.12 3.82
N PRO A 13 6.32 -10.95 3.27
CA PRO A 13 6.11 -10.63 1.86
C PRO A 13 6.37 -9.14 1.58
N ILE A 14 7.42 -8.58 2.20
CA ILE A 14 7.85 -7.19 2.05
C ILE A 14 9.34 -7.20 1.71
N GLU A 15 9.74 -6.41 0.72
CA GLU A 15 11.15 -6.24 0.43
C GLU A 15 11.80 -5.41 1.56
N LEU A 16 12.82 -5.99 2.19
CA LEU A 16 13.61 -5.31 3.19
C LEU A 16 14.85 -4.75 2.52
N VAL A 17 15.13 -3.47 2.82
CA VAL A 17 16.36 -2.83 2.40
C VAL A 17 17.53 -3.62 2.99
N THR A 18 18.48 -3.96 2.12
CA THR A 18 19.65 -4.73 2.49
C THR A 18 20.71 -3.81 3.13
N LYS A 19 21.72 -4.39 3.78
CA LYS A 19 22.74 -3.62 4.54
C LYS A 19 23.56 -2.68 3.66
N GLU A 20 23.62 -2.95 2.35
CA GLU A 20 24.31 -2.17 1.32
C GLU A 20 23.82 -0.72 1.26
N ILE A 21 22.61 -0.44 1.75
CA ILE A 21 22.12 0.95 1.90
C ILE A 21 23.03 1.81 2.79
N LEU A 22 23.72 1.19 3.75
CA LEU A 22 24.65 1.89 4.65
C LEU A 22 25.91 2.38 3.94
N ASP A 23 26.22 1.81 2.77
CA ASP A 23 27.36 2.18 1.95
C ASP A 23 27.01 3.27 0.93
N ILE A 24 25.73 3.65 0.80
CA ILE A 24 25.28 4.71 -0.11
C ILE A 24 25.60 6.08 0.52
N PRO A 25 26.28 6.99 -0.22
CA PRO A 25 26.54 8.34 0.27
C PRO A 25 25.23 9.06 0.64
N PHE A 26 25.21 9.66 1.84
CA PHE A 26 24.05 10.43 2.33
C PHE A 26 23.97 11.85 1.78
N ASP A 27 24.75 12.18 0.75
CA ASP A 27 24.65 13.45 0.02
C ASP A 27 23.46 13.38 -0.94
N LEU A 28 22.27 13.40 -0.35
CA LEU A 28 20.99 13.19 -1.03
C LEU A 28 20.37 14.55 -1.36
N ASN A 29 20.22 14.83 -2.64
CA ASN A 29 19.32 15.86 -3.13
C ASN A 29 17.91 15.27 -3.29
N TYR A 30 16.94 15.81 -2.55
CA TYR A 30 15.57 15.32 -2.58
C TYR A 30 14.85 15.62 -3.90
N GLU A 31 15.26 16.66 -4.63
CA GLU A 31 14.71 16.96 -5.96
C GLU A 31 15.15 15.88 -6.96
N ASP A 32 16.44 15.54 -6.98
CA ASP A 32 16.99 14.49 -7.84
C ASP A 32 16.34 13.13 -7.51
N LEU A 33 16.17 12.80 -6.22
CA LEU A 33 15.48 11.57 -5.81
C LEU A 33 14.02 11.53 -6.26
N LEU A 34 13.31 12.67 -6.20
CA LEU A 34 11.93 12.76 -6.67
C LEU A 34 11.86 12.49 -8.17
N ASP A 35 12.77 13.08 -8.94
CA ASP A 35 12.88 12.88 -10.39
C ASP A 35 13.21 11.42 -10.73
N GLU A 36 14.13 10.79 -10.00
CA GLU A 36 14.45 9.36 -10.16
C GLU A 36 13.23 8.46 -9.93
N VAL A 37 12.43 8.72 -8.90
CA VAL A 37 11.20 7.96 -8.63
C VAL A 37 10.15 8.19 -9.72
N ILE A 38 9.99 9.43 -10.19
CA ILE A 38 9.09 9.75 -11.31
C ILE A 38 9.51 8.99 -12.57
N LEU A 39 10.80 9.02 -12.91
CA LEU A 39 11.36 8.32 -14.07
C LEU A 39 11.20 6.80 -13.95
N PHE A 40 11.42 6.24 -12.76
CA PHE A 40 11.21 4.82 -12.49
C PHE A 40 9.76 4.42 -12.79
N ILE A 41 8.79 5.11 -12.21
CA ILE A 41 7.35 4.85 -12.43
C ILE A 41 7.01 4.96 -13.92
N ARG A 42 7.43 6.04 -14.56
CA ARG A 42 7.19 6.30 -15.99
C ARG A 42 7.77 5.22 -16.89
N SER A 43 8.86 4.58 -16.49
CA SER A 43 9.47 3.52 -17.29
C SER A 43 8.66 2.21 -17.30
N TYR A 44 7.69 2.06 -16.39
CA TYR A 44 6.96 0.81 -16.19
C TYR A 44 5.43 0.94 -16.19
N VAL A 45 4.90 2.17 -16.12
CA VAL A 45 3.47 2.46 -16.07
C VAL A 45 3.17 3.67 -16.93
N GLU A 46 2.18 3.55 -17.82
CA GLU A 46 1.59 4.68 -18.53
C GLU A 46 0.41 5.20 -17.70
N LEU A 47 0.50 6.44 -17.20
CA LEU A 47 -0.54 7.06 -16.39
C LEU A 47 -1.45 7.99 -17.21
N PRO A 48 -2.70 8.22 -16.75
CA PRO A 48 -3.68 9.04 -17.48
C PRO A 48 -3.24 10.50 -17.71
N SER A 49 -2.47 11.08 -16.79
CA SER A 49 -1.98 12.45 -16.85
C SER A 49 -0.50 12.55 -16.49
N GLU A 50 0.21 13.53 -17.06
CA GLU A 50 1.59 13.84 -16.69
C GLU A 50 1.74 14.22 -15.19
N SER A 51 0.72 14.83 -14.61
CA SER A 51 0.71 15.15 -13.16
C SER A 51 0.66 13.91 -12.26
N ASP A 52 0.13 12.80 -12.77
CA ASP A 52 -0.11 11.60 -11.98
C ASP A 52 1.21 10.95 -11.54
N TYR A 53 2.26 11.08 -12.35
CA TYR A 53 3.60 10.61 -11.98
C TYR A 53 4.12 11.31 -10.72
N LEU A 54 3.92 12.62 -10.64
CA LEU A 54 4.29 13.40 -9.44
C LEU A 54 3.45 12.98 -8.23
N TYR A 55 2.14 12.78 -8.39
CA TYR A 55 1.28 12.33 -7.29
C TYR A 55 1.70 10.96 -6.75
N LEU A 56 2.03 10.01 -7.62
CA LEU A 56 2.51 8.71 -7.20
C LEU A 56 3.89 8.78 -6.54
N ALA A 57 4.82 9.57 -7.07
CA ALA A 57 6.14 9.74 -6.48
C ALA A 57 6.07 10.36 -5.07
N LEU A 58 5.24 11.39 -4.89
CA LEU A 58 4.99 11.98 -3.57
C LEU A 58 4.30 10.99 -2.62
N TRP A 59 3.40 10.15 -3.13
CA TRP A 59 2.78 9.08 -2.34
C TRP A 59 3.81 8.03 -1.90
N VAL A 60 4.76 7.65 -2.77
CA VAL A 60 5.87 6.76 -2.42
C VAL A 60 6.66 7.36 -1.26
N PHE A 61 7.08 8.62 -1.34
CA PHE A 61 7.77 9.31 -0.23
C PHE A 61 6.93 9.35 1.05
N HIS A 62 5.63 9.62 0.90
CA HIS A 62 4.69 9.58 2.01
C HIS A 62 4.67 8.23 2.74
N THR A 63 4.82 7.10 2.05
CA THR A 63 4.89 5.79 2.71
C THR A 63 6.10 5.64 3.65
N TYR A 64 7.26 6.22 3.30
CA TYR A 64 8.45 6.24 4.17
C TYR A 64 8.29 7.17 5.36
N LEU A 65 7.42 8.17 5.24
CA LEU A 65 7.20 9.21 6.24
C LEU A 65 5.85 9.07 6.95
N ILE A 66 5.17 7.94 6.81
CA ILE A 66 3.77 7.74 7.24
C ILE A 66 3.53 8.09 8.72
N GLU A 67 4.54 7.91 9.57
CA GLU A 67 4.49 8.26 11.00
C GLU A 67 4.27 9.76 11.26
N LYS A 68 4.62 10.62 10.31
CA LYS A 68 4.47 12.09 10.40
C LYS A 68 3.09 12.59 9.96
N PHE A 69 2.19 11.73 9.51
CA PHE A 69 0.88 12.10 8.97
C PHE A 69 -0.26 11.45 9.75
N ASP A 70 -1.38 12.17 9.86
CA ASP A 70 -2.64 11.67 10.45
C ASP A 70 -3.61 11.11 9.41
N VAL A 71 -3.36 11.40 8.13
CA VAL A 71 -4.19 11.01 6.99
C VAL A 71 -3.27 10.56 5.85
N THR A 72 -3.68 9.50 5.15
CA THR A 72 -3.09 9.04 3.89
C THR A 72 -4.18 9.03 2.82
N PRO A 73 -3.94 9.56 1.61
CA PRO A 73 -4.87 9.34 0.51
C PRO A 73 -4.86 7.87 0.11
N LEU A 74 -6.02 7.36 -0.29
CA LEU A 74 -6.15 6.05 -0.95
C LEU A 74 -5.79 6.22 -2.43
N LEU A 75 -5.00 5.33 -3.00
CA LEU A 75 -4.80 5.29 -4.44
C LEU A 75 -5.76 4.29 -5.07
N TYR A 76 -6.46 4.67 -6.12
CA TYR A 76 -7.47 3.84 -6.76
C TYR A 76 -7.23 3.79 -8.26
N PHE A 77 -6.64 2.69 -8.73
CA PHE A 77 -6.46 2.42 -10.14
C PHE A 77 -7.70 1.71 -10.66
N HIS A 78 -8.51 2.43 -11.44
CA HIS A 78 -9.76 1.96 -12.03
C HIS A 78 -9.62 1.81 -13.54
N GLY A 79 -10.27 0.81 -14.13
CA GLY A 79 -10.34 0.62 -15.58
C GLY A 79 -10.66 -0.81 -15.98
N VAL A 80 -11.03 -1.03 -17.24
CA VAL A 80 -11.33 -2.37 -17.81
C VAL A 80 -10.11 -3.31 -17.77
N GLN A 81 -10.28 -4.58 -18.13
CA GLN A 81 -9.14 -5.51 -18.18
C GLN A 81 -8.02 -5.01 -19.12
N VAL A 82 -6.77 -5.35 -18.79
CA VAL A 82 -5.58 -5.02 -19.62
C VAL A 82 -5.34 -3.51 -19.78
N THR A 83 -5.44 -2.76 -18.67
CA THR A 83 -5.16 -1.31 -18.63
C THR A 83 -3.98 -0.95 -17.71
N GLY A 84 -3.12 -1.90 -17.34
CA GLY A 84 -1.94 -1.58 -16.52
C GLY A 84 -2.20 -1.32 -15.01
N LYS A 85 -3.41 -1.56 -14.48
CA LYS A 85 -3.71 -1.39 -13.03
C LYS A 85 -2.83 -2.27 -12.14
N THR A 86 -2.81 -3.59 -12.39
CA THR A 86 -1.95 -4.55 -11.69
C THR A 86 -0.50 -4.12 -11.77
N ARG A 87 -0.08 -3.65 -12.95
CA ARG A 87 1.27 -3.18 -13.19
C ARG A 87 1.63 -1.95 -12.36
N ALA A 88 0.72 -0.97 -12.25
CA ALA A 88 0.90 0.17 -11.36
C ALA A 88 1.06 -0.27 -9.91
N GLY A 89 0.24 -1.22 -9.46
CA GLY A 89 0.37 -1.84 -8.14
C GLY A 89 1.70 -2.55 -7.92
N GLU A 90 2.21 -3.28 -8.91
CA GLU A 90 3.54 -3.95 -8.85
C GLU A 90 4.68 -2.96 -8.71
N VAL A 91 4.66 -1.89 -9.51
CA VAL A 91 5.67 -0.84 -9.49
C VAL A 91 5.68 -0.14 -8.13
N LEU A 92 4.50 0.25 -7.62
CA LEU A 92 4.41 0.84 -6.29
C LEU A 92 4.86 -0.12 -5.19
N ALA A 93 4.55 -1.41 -5.30
CA ALA A 93 4.96 -2.40 -4.32
C ALA A 93 6.49 -2.54 -4.22
N LYS A 94 7.22 -2.30 -5.31
CA LYS A 94 8.69 -2.35 -5.34
C LYS A 94 9.37 -1.20 -4.62
N ILE A 95 8.85 0.02 -4.78
CA ILE A 95 9.53 1.23 -4.31
C ILE A 95 8.93 1.82 -3.03
N SER A 96 7.73 1.38 -2.62
CA SER A 96 7.06 1.89 -1.42
C SER A 96 7.50 1.18 -0.15
N PHE A 97 7.49 1.91 0.97
CA PHE A 97 7.99 1.42 2.24
C PHE A 97 7.23 0.18 2.74
N LYS A 98 7.96 -0.94 2.86
CA LYS A 98 7.47 -2.24 3.36
C LYS A 98 6.18 -2.69 2.66
N CYS A 99 6.04 -2.41 1.37
CA CYS A 99 4.78 -2.65 0.70
C CYS A 99 4.48 -4.15 0.54
N GLU A 100 3.25 -4.53 0.87
CA GLU A 100 2.72 -5.88 0.67
C GLU A 100 1.69 -5.85 -0.46
N ARG A 101 1.65 -6.89 -1.29
CA ARG A 101 0.62 -7.07 -2.33
C ARG A 101 -0.25 -8.28 -2.03
N LEU A 102 -1.57 -8.09 -2.00
CA LEU A 102 -2.55 -9.14 -1.69
C LEU A 102 -3.65 -9.19 -2.76
N THR A 103 -4.17 -10.37 -3.05
CA THR A 103 -5.33 -10.57 -3.94
C THR A 103 -6.62 -10.85 -3.17
N SER A 104 -6.51 -11.51 -2.01
CA SER A 104 -7.66 -11.87 -1.17
C SER A 104 -7.32 -11.71 0.31
N PRO A 105 -7.24 -10.46 0.82
CA PRO A 105 -6.98 -10.19 2.23
C PRO A 105 -8.15 -10.58 3.13
N THR A 106 -7.83 -11.09 4.32
CA THR A 106 -8.81 -11.17 5.42
C THR A 106 -8.74 -9.89 6.24
N GLU A 107 -9.82 -9.57 6.96
CA GLU A 107 -9.86 -8.47 7.93
C GLU A 107 -8.66 -8.54 8.91
N ALA A 108 -8.35 -9.75 9.41
CA ALA A 108 -7.23 -10.00 10.31
C ALA A 108 -5.88 -9.65 9.71
N THR A 109 -5.65 -10.00 8.44
CA THR A 109 -4.41 -9.65 7.74
C THR A 109 -4.26 -8.13 7.61
N LEU A 110 -5.35 -7.42 7.30
CA LEU A 110 -5.33 -5.97 7.09
C LEU A 110 -4.94 -5.19 8.34
N PHE A 111 -5.62 -5.43 9.48
CA PHE A 111 -5.32 -4.66 10.70
C PHE A 111 -4.00 -5.08 11.34
N ARG A 112 -3.57 -6.35 11.19
CA ARG A 112 -2.27 -6.79 11.73
C ARG A 112 -1.11 -6.22 10.94
N GLY A 113 -1.22 -6.21 9.61
CA GLY A 113 -0.22 -5.57 8.74
C GLY A 113 -0.02 -4.10 9.11
N ALA A 114 -1.12 -3.35 9.16
CA ALA A 114 -1.11 -1.93 9.53
C ALA A 114 -0.58 -1.69 10.95
N SER A 115 -0.99 -2.51 11.93
CA SER A 115 -0.59 -2.30 13.33
C SER A 115 0.86 -2.68 13.61
N TYR A 116 1.37 -3.75 13.01
CA TYR A 116 2.71 -4.27 13.31
C TYR A 116 3.79 -3.69 12.40
N PHE A 117 3.47 -3.42 11.14
CA PHE A 117 4.48 -3.06 10.13
C PHE A 117 4.31 -1.66 9.57
N LYS A 118 3.14 -1.04 9.77
CA LYS A 118 2.75 0.22 9.10
C LYS A 118 2.96 0.12 7.58
N ASN A 119 2.70 -1.06 7.02
CA ASN A 119 3.01 -1.35 5.63
C ASN A 119 2.07 -0.62 4.68
N ALA A 120 2.62 -0.10 3.59
CA ALA A 120 1.81 0.16 2.41
C ALA A 120 1.19 -1.15 1.93
N LEU A 121 -0.05 -1.11 1.45
CA LEU A 121 -0.73 -2.28 0.94
C LEU A 121 -1.24 -2.02 -0.47
N VAL A 122 -1.01 -2.97 -1.37
CA VAL A 122 -1.65 -3.05 -2.68
C VAL A 122 -2.64 -4.20 -2.66
N ILE A 123 -3.91 -3.92 -2.94
CA ILE A 123 -4.93 -4.95 -3.14
C ILE A 123 -5.29 -4.99 -4.62
N ASP A 124 -5.14 -6.17 -5.22
CA ASP A 124 -5.41 -6.39 -6.64
C ASP A 124 -6.54 -7.40 -6.85
N GLU A 125 -7.35 -7.19 -7.88
CA GLU A 125 -8.44 -8.06 -8.34
C GLU A 125 -9.50 -8.42 -7.26
N ILE A 126 -9.66 -7.61 -6.23
CA ILE A 126 -10.69 -7.80 -5.21
C ILE A 126 -12.04 -7.20 -5.62
N LYS A 127 -13.13 -7.92 -5.35
CA LYS A 127 -14.49 -7.38 -5.31
C LYS A 127 -14.72 -6.74 -3.94
N LEU A 128 -14.64 -5.41 -3.89
CA LEU A 128 -14.81 -4.60 -2.69
C LEU A 128 -16.26 -4.24 -2.44
N TRP A 129 -17.08 -4.12 -3.48
CA TRP A 129 -18.42 -3.55 -3.35
C TRP A 129 -19.54 -4.57 -3.67
N GLY A 130 -20.75 -4.28 -3.17
CA GLY A 130 -21.94 -5.13 -3.38
C GLY A 130 -22.16 -6.19 -2.30
N SER A 131 -23.20 -7.01 -2.48
CA SER A 131 -23.70 -7.97 -1.48
C SER A 131 -22.76 -9.13 -1.18
N ASP A 132 -21.93 -9.52 -2.15
CA ASP A 132 -21.03 -10.67 -2.02
C ASP A 132 -19.65 -10.27 -1.48
N ALA A 133 -19.42 -8.97 -1.30
CA ALA A 133 -18.16 -8.46 -0.81
C ALA A 133 -18.08 -8.60 0.72
N ASN A 134 -16.86 -8.78 1.22
CA ASN A 134 -16.63 -8.96 2.65
C ASN A 134 -16.82 -7.62 3.39
N GLN A 135 -17.90 -7.51 4.18
CA GLN A 135 -18.27 -6.28 4.88
C GLN A 135 -17.20 -5.81 5.87
N ASP A 136 -16.51 -6.73 6.54
CA ASP A 136 -15.46 -6.39 7.51
C ASP A 136 -14.25 -5.79 6.81
N VAL A 137 -13.86 -6.35 5.65
CA VAL A 137 -12.80 -5.79 4.79
C VAL A 137 -13.18 -4.39 4.30
N GLN A 138 -14.43 -4.18 3.85
CA GLN A 138 -14.89 -2.86 3.43
C GLN A 138 -14.80 -1.83 4.56
N ASN A 139 -15.26 -2.20 5.77
CA ASN A 139 -15.27 -1.31 6.92
C ASN A 139 -13.85 -0.88 7.31
N LEU A 140 -12.90 -1.82 7.22
CA LEU A 140 -11.48 -1.50 7.41
C LEU A 140 -10.96 -0.55 6.34
N ILE A 141 -11.18 -0.83 5.06
CA ILE A 141 -10.72 0.04 3.96
C ILE A 141 -11.25 1.46 4.11
N LYS A 142 -12.55 1.60 4.43
CA LYS A 142 -13.21 2.90 4.67
C LYS A 142 -12.58 3.71 5.81
N SER A 143 -11.91 3.04 6.74
CA SER A 143 -11.35 3.65 7.95
C SER A 143 -9.82 3.71 7.98
N ARG A 144 -9.14 2.97 7.09
CA ARG A 144 -7.68 2.82 7.01
C ARG A 144 -6.95 4.15 6.77
N TYR A 145 -7.62 5.09 6.11
CA TYR A 145 -7.02 6.33 5.62
C TYR A 145 -6.70 7.36 6.73
N LYS A 146 -7.24 7.23 7.95
CA LYS A 146 -7.10 8.23 9.03
C LYS A 146 -6.77 7.58 10.38
N ARG A 147 -5.87 8.20 11.13
CA ARG A 147 -5.50 7.75 12.49
C ARG A 147 -6.66 7.82 13.48
N GLY A 148 -6.57 6.97 14.50
CA GLY A 148 -7.41 7.01 15.69
C GLY A 148 -8.37 5.83 15.81
N LEU A 149 -8.76 5.20 14.70
CA LEU A 149 -9.54 3.96 14.77
C LEU A 149 -8.64 2.79 15.18
N LYS A 150 -9.14 1.96 16.10
CA LYS A 150 -8.52 0.69 16.47
C LYS A 150 -9.53 -0.44 16.38
N VAL A 151 -9.04 -1.62 16.00
CA VAL A 151 -9.82 -2.86 15.94
C VAL A 151 -9.55 -3.68 17.21
N PRO A 152 -10.53 -3.91 18.07
CA PRO A 152 -10.36 -4.75 19.25
C PRO A 152 -10.44 -6.23 18.87
N ARG A 153 -9.57 -7.06 19.45
CA ARG A 153 -9.65 -8.53 19.38
C ARG A 153 -9.36 -9.16 20.72
N VAL A 154 -10.01 -10.28 20.98
CA VAL A 154 -9.79 -11.09 22.18
C VAL A 154 -8.68 -12.10 21.91
N ASN A 155 -7.65 -12.11 22.76
CA ASN A 155 -6.59 -13.11 22.78
C ASN A 155 -6.81 -14.06 23.96
N LEU A 156 -7.30 -15.27 23.65
CA LEU A 156 -7.66 -16.29 24.64
C LEU A 156 -6.46 -16.90 25.39
N ASN A 157 -5.22 -16.59 24.98
CA ASN A 157 -4.01 -17.05 25.67
C ASN A 157 -3.55 -16.12 26.80
N LYS A 158 -4.26 -15.00 27.01
CA LYS A 158 -4.02 -14.05 28.11
C LYS A 158 -5.18 -14.11 29.10
N GLU A 159 -5.04 -13.48 30.26
CA GLU A 159 -6.07 -13.47 31.30
C GLU A 159 -6.48 -12.04 31.67
N GLY A 160 -7.71 -11.88 32.17
CA GLY A 160 -8.23 -10.58 32.60
C GLY A 160 -8.24 -9.54 31.46
N GLU A 161 -7.89 -8.30 31.80
CA GLU A 161 -7.91 -7.17 30.86
C GLU A 161 -6.88 -7.31 29.72
N ASP A 162 -5.80 -8.07 29.93
CA ASP A 162 -4.76 -8.31 28.92
C ASP A 162 -5.27 -9.13 27.72
N GLN A 163 -6.45 -9.77 27.84
CA GLN A 163 -7.12 -10.43 26.72
C GLN A 163 -7.51 -9.45 25.60
N MET A 164 -7.74 -8.17 25.91
CA MET A 164 -8.18 -7.18 24.94
C MET A 164 -6.98 -6.55 24.23
N GLU A 165 -6.80 -6.91 22.96
CA GLU A 165 -5.77 -6.34 22.10
C GLU A 165 -6.39 -5.34 21.11
N TYR A 166 -5.70 -4.23 20.89
CA TYR A 166 -6.16 -3.18 19.97
C TYR A 166 -5.17 -3.00 18.83
N PHE A 167 -5.67 -3.10 17.60
CA PHE A 167 -4.87 -2.98 16.39
C PHE A 167 -5.14 -1.68 15.68
N ASP A 168 -4.09 -0.93 15.39
CA ASP A 168 -4.20 0.25 14.54
C ASP A 168 -4.41 -0.17 13.08
N VAL A 169 -5.33 0.50 12.41
CA VAL A 169 -5.66 0.26 11.00
C VAL A 169 -5.01 1.27 10.06
N PHE A 170 -4.44 2.35 10.59
CA PHE A 170 -3.87 3.42 9.77
C PHE A 170 -2.61 2.96 9.03
N ALA A 171 -2.69 2.95 7.69
CA ALA A 171 -1.57 2.68 6.79
C ALA A 171 -1.93 2.97 5.32
N PRO A 172 -0.95 3.24 4.43
CA PRO A 172 -1.19 3.53 3.02
C PRO A 172 -1.88 2.36 2.31
N LEU A 173 -2.70 2.67 1.31
CA LEU A 173 -3.46 1.68 0.55
C LEU A 173 -3.60 2.07 -0.92
N VAL A 174 -3.37 1.07 -1.77
CA VAL A 174 -3.61 1.08 -3.21
C VAL A 174 -4.65 0.01 -3.53
N ILE A 175 -5.63 0.36 -4.35
CA ILE A 175 -6.67 -0.54 -4.83
C ILE A 175 -6.57 -0.58 -6.36
N CYS A 176 -6.35 -1.78 -6.90
CA CYS A 176 -6.38 -2.04 -8.33
C CYS A 176 -7.64 -2.86 -8.63
N THR A 177 -8.61 -2.27 -9.34
CA THR A 177 -9.92 -2.92 -9.53
C THR A 177 -10.63 -2.46 -10.80
N THR A 178 -11.57 -3.29 -11.26
CA THR A 178 -12.52 -2.94 -12.32
C THR A 178 -13.78 -2.28 -11.76
N GLU A 179 -14.01 -2.34 -10.44
CA GLU A 179 -15.17 -1.73 -9.81
C GLU A 179 -15.05 -0.21 -9.75
N GLY A 180 -16.17 0.47 -9.96
CA GLY A 180 -16.25 1.93 -9.81
C GLY A 180 -15.96 2.36 -8.38
N LEU A 181 -15.56 3.62 -8.21
CA LEU A 181 -15.26 4.21 -6.91
C LEU A 181 -16.55 4.35 -6.07
N ASP A 182 -16.51 3.89 -4.81
CA ASP A 182 -17.61 4.09 -3.86
C ASP A 182 -17.62 5.55 -3.36
N PRO A 183 -18.76 6.27 -3.44
CA PRO A 183 -18.88 7.67 -2.98
C PRO A 183 -18.44 7.90 -1.52
N ILE A 184 -18.49 6.88 -0.66
CA ILE A 184 -18.09 6.95 0.75
C ILE A 184 -16.59 7.25 0.88
N ILE A 185 -15.77 6.73 -0.03
CA ILE A 185 -14.30 6.90 0.01
C ILE A 185 -13.78 7.89 -1.03
N GLU A 186 -14.64 8.38 -1.92
CA GLU A 186 -14.27 9.28 -3.03
C GLU A 186 -13.46 10.51 -2.55
N SER A 187 -13.96 11.22 -1.54
CA SER A 187 -13.29 12.40 -0.96
C SER A 187 -11.89 12.15 -0.35
N ARG A 188 -11.48 10.88 -0.23
CA ARG A 188 -10.22 10.44 0.40
C ARG A 188 -9.30 9.74 -0.60
N THR A 189 -9.69 9.72 -1.88
CA THR A 189 -9.10 8.87 -2.89
C THR A 189 -8.53 9.70 -4.03
N LEU A 190 -7.32 9.35 -4.47
CA LEU A 190 -6.76 9.75 -5.75
C LEU A 190 -7.13 8.67 -6.77
N LEU A 191 -8.01 9.03 -7.70
CA LEU A 191 -8.53 8.14 -8.74
C LEU A 191 -7.69 8.23 -10.01
N PHE A 192 -7.19 7.10 -10.48
CA PHE A 192 -6.47 6.96 -11.74
C PHE A 192 -7.32 6.11 -12.70
N SER A 193 -7.93 6.76 -13.69
CA SER A 193 -8.76 6.11 -14.72
C SER A 193 -7.88 5.52 -15.82
N MET A 194 -7.33 4.35 -15.57
CA MET A 194 -6.37 3.64 -16.40
C MET A 194 -6.96 3.23 -17.76
N GLN A 195 -6.17 3.39 -18.81
CA GLN A 195 -6.49 3.01 -20.20
C GLN A 195 -5.48 1.96 -20.70
N PRO A 196 -5.78 1.24 -21.80
CA PRO A 196 -4.76 0.41 -22.45
C PRO A 196 -3.54 1.25 -22.82
N ASN A 197 -2.35 0.69 -22.65
CA ASN A 197 -1.09 1.38 -22.97
C ASN A 197 -1.09 1.81 -24.44
N ALA A 198 -0.73 3.05 -24.72
CA ALA A 198 -0.41 3.49 -26.08
C ALA A 198 1.02 3.07 -26.47
N SER A 199 1.91 2.92 -25.47
CA SER A 199 3.31 2.57 -25.68
C SER A 199 3.63 1.15 -25.20
N PRO A 200 3.96 0.19 -26.09
CA PRO A 200 4.37 -1.16 -25.68
C PRO A 200 5.67 -1.21 -24.85
N SER A 201 6.47 -0.14 -24.89
CA SER A 201 7.79 -0.11 -24.24
C SER A 201 7.75 -0.17 -22.72
N VAL A 202 6.61 0.14 -22.09
CA VAL A 202 6.44 0.07 -20.62
C VAL A 202 6.24 -1.36 -20.11
N GLU A 203 5.97 -2.32 -21.00
CA GLU A 203 5.69 -3.73 -20.66
C GLU A 203 6.96 -4.58 -20.43
N LYS A 204 8.11 -3.93 -20.20
CA LYS A 204 9.36 -4.60 -19.82
C LYS A 204 9.29 -5.22 -18.41
N ARG A 205 10.24 -6.06 -18.03
CA ARG A 205 10.33 -6.58 -16.66
C ARG A 205 10.72 -5.46 -15.69
N ILE A 206 10.07 -5.39 -14.51
CA ILE A 206 10.51 -4.50 -13.43
C ILE A 206 11.83 -5.07 -12.89
N ASP A 207 12.84 -4.21 -12.88
CA ASP A 207 14.17 -4.51 -12.35
C ASP A 207 14.18 -4.67 -10.82
#